data_AF-A0A8S3K7Z8-F1
#
_entry.id   AF-A0A8S3K7Z8-F1
#
_cell.length_a   1.000
_cell.length_b   1.000
_cell.length_c   1.000
_cell.angle_alpha   90.00
_cell.angle_beta   90.00
_cell.angle_gamma   90.00
#
_symmetry.space_group_name_H-M   'P 1'
#
loop_
_entity.id
_entity.type
_entity.pdbx_description
1 polymer ?
#
loop_
_entity_poly.entity_id
_entity_poly.type
_entity_poly.pdbx_seq_one_letter_code
_entity_poly.pdbx_strand_id
1 'polypeptide(L)'
;MIAEAKAIYHTNNIEQKKIKLFEETYCPTRAFWWYTYDSFVYRLLNKALRTQDIEIIFKFRFFINDLCNQIEHLYYRYLERHSSATNHDLTVYRGQRLSTTEVNLMKNNVNELISMNSFLSATLNKEIALLFADTSDQSNESSPLQSVL
;
A
#
# COMPACT_ATOMS: atom_id res chain seq x y z
N MET A 1 4.02 -10.20 13.37
CA MET A 1 3.55 -10.33 11.98
C MET A 1 3.13 -11.77 11.62
N ILE A 2 4.06 -12.74 11.59
CA ILE A 2 3.77 -14.07 11.00
C ILE A 2 2.71 -14.88 11.74
N ALA A 3 2.79 -14.95 13.07
CA ALA A 3 1.77 -15.66 13.87
C ALA A 3 0.35 -15.10 13.62
N GLU A 4 0.24 -13.77 13.56
CA GLU A 4 -1.00 -13.07 13.25
C GLU A 4 -1.52 -13.40 11.85
N ALA A 5 -0.63 -13.36 10.85
CA ALA A 5 -0.99 -13.71 9.49
C ALA A 5 -1.45 -15.18 9.38
N LYS A 6 -0.77 -16.11 10.07
CA LYS A 6 -1.17 -17.52 10.12
C LYS A 6 -2.55 -17.71 10.74
N ALA A 7 -2.88 -16.97 11.80
CA ALA A 7 -4.19 -17.00 12.43
C ALA A 7 -5.30 -16.46 11.52
N ILE A 8 -5.07 -15.29 10.89
CA ILE A 8 -6.05 -14.66 9.98
C ILE A 8 -6.30 -15.53 8.74
N TYR A 9 -5.24 -16.10 8.15
CA TYR A 9 -5.32 -16.84 6.90
C TYR A 9 -5.35 -18.37 7.10
N HIS A 10 -5.76 -18.87 8.26
CA HIS A 10 -5.67 -20.30 8.59
C HIS A 10 -6.37 -21.24 7.58
N THR A 11 -7.44 -20.79 6.92
CA THR A 11 -8.14 -21.53 5.87
C THR A 11 -7.66 -21.22 4.44
N ASN A 12 -6.85 -20.19 4.24
CA ASN A 12 -6.42 -19.75 2.92
C ASN A 12 -5.07 -20.36 2.55
N ASN A 13 -5.11 -21.51 1.87
CA ASN A 13 -3.92 -22.25 1.45
C ASN A 13 -2.96 -21.44 0.56
N ILE A 14 -3.47 -20.49 -0.23
CA ILE A 14 -2.63 -19.64 -1.08
C ILE A 14 -1.83 -18.68 -0.22
N GLU A 15 -2.49 -17.99 0.72
CA GLU A 15 -1.82 -17.07 1.63
C GLU A 15 -0.90 -17.80 2.61
N GLN A 16 -1.25 -19.01 3.08
CA GLN A 16 -0.35 -19.84 3.89
C GLN A 16 0.97 -20.14 3.17
N LYS A 17 0.94 -20.43 1.86
CA LYS A 17 2.17 -20.60 1.05
C LYS A 17 2.98 -19.31 0.96
N LYS A 18 2.32 -18.16 0.76
CA LYS A 18 3.01 -16.85 0.72
C LYS A 18 3.60 -16.48 2.09
N ILE A 19 2.92 -16.81 3.19
CA ILE A 19 3.42 -16.62 4.56
C ILE A 19 4.67 -17.46 4.79
N LYS A 20 4.63 -18.74 4.42
CA LYS A 20 5.79 -19.63 4.51
C LYS A 20 6.96 -19.12 3.67
N LEU A 21 6.69 -18.69 2.43
CA LEU A 21 7.71 -18.10 1.56
C LEU A 21 8.33 -16.85 2.18
N PHE A 22 7.52 -15.97 2.79
CA PHE A 22 8.03 -14.81 3.50
C PHE A 22 8.92 -15.23 4.67
N GLU A 23 8.45 -16.16 5.51
CA GLU A 23 9.19 -16.66 6.68
C GLU A 23 10.57 -17.24 6.30
N GLU A 24 10.66 -17.92 5.15
CA GLU A 24 11.89 -18.57 4.67
C GLU A 24 12.83 -17.63 3.89
N THR A 25 12.29 -16.60 3.22
CA THR A 25 13.05 -15.82 2.21
C THR A 25 13.09 -14.32 2.47
N TYR A 26 12.42 -13.82 3.50
CA TYR A 26 12.39 -12.39 3.78
C TYR A 26 13.78 -11.86 4.15
N CYS A 27 14.13 -10.73 3.56
CA CYS A 27 15.26 -9.92 3.96
C CYS A 27 14.91 -8.43 3.87
N PRO A 28 15.59 -7.56 4.66
CA PRO A 28 15.30 -6.13 4.70
C PRO A 28 15.45 -5.40 3.37
N THR A 29 16.12 -5.96 2.35
CA THR A 29 16.26 -5.39 1.00
C THR A 29 15.12 -5.79 0.04
N ARG A 30 14.19 -6.64 0.49
CA ARG A 30 13.00 -7.07 -0.27
C ARG A 30 11.66 -6.57 0.29
N ALA A 31 11.65 -5.81 1.39
CA ALA A 31 10.46 -5.16 1.93
C ALA A 31 9.61 -4.41 0.88
N PHE A 32 10.19 -3.59 -0.01
CA PHE A 32 9.40 -2.91 -1.06
C PHE A 32 8.70 -3.91 -1.98
N TRP A 33 9.40 -4.96 -2.41
CA TRP A 33 8.83 -6.01 -3.25
C TRP A 33 7.69 -6.74 -2.54
N TRP A 34 7.84 -7.08 -1.26
CA TRP A 34 6.77 -7.71 -0.48
C TRP A 34 5.57 -6.79 -0.23
N TYR A 35 5.81 -5.48 -0.16
CA TYR A 35 4.76 -4.49 -0.02
C TYR A 35 3.96 -4.30 -1.32
N THR A 36 4.60 -4.40 -2.50
CA THR A 36 3.91 -4.30 -3.80
C THR A 36 3.43 -5.65 -4.33
N TYR A 37 3.91 -6.77 -3.79
CA TYR A 37 3.44 -8.10 -4.16
C TYR A 37 2.08 -8.39 -3.53
N ASP A 38 1.14 -8.92 -4.33
CA ASP A 38 -0.16 -9.37 -3.85
C ASP A 38 0.00 -10.49 -2.80
N SER A 39 0.01 -10.10 -1.52
CA SER A 39 0.30 -11.00 -0.39
C SER A 39 -0.29 -10.47 0.90
N PHE A 40 -0.32 -11.34 1.93
CA PHE A 40 -0.74 -11.00 3.28
C PHE A 40 -0.08 -9.74 3.83
N VAL A 41 1.18 -9.46 3.43
CA VAL A 41 1.93 -8.29 3.89
C VAL A 41 1.23 -7.02 3.45
N TYR A 42 1.01 -6.86 2.14
CA TYR A 42 0.29 -5.73 1.56
C TYR A 42 -1.12 -5.58 2.18
N ARG A 43 -1.89 -6.68 2.22
CA ARG A 43 -3.29 -6.65 2.66
C ARG A 43 -3.42 -6.27 4.14
N LEU A 44 -2.69 -6.94 5.02
CA LEU A 44 -2.80 -6.74 6.46
C LEU A 44 -2.23 -5.40 6.87
N LEU A 45 -1.08 -5.00 6.31
CA LEU A 45 -0.47 -3.71 6.64
C LEU A 45 -1.37 -2.55 6.21
N ASN A 46 -1.85 -2.54 4.97
CA ASN A 46 -2.72 -1.46 4.50
C ASN A 46 -4.07 -1.45 5.22
N LYS A 47 -4.64 -2.62 5.56
CA LYS A 47 -5.84 -2.66 6.39
C LYS A 47 -5.58 -2.03 7.76
N ALA A 48 -4.52 -2.45 8.44
CA ALA A 48 -4.18 -1.96 9.78
C ALA A 48 -3.90 -0.46 9.80
N LEU A 49 -3.18 0.06 8.80
CA LEU A 49 -2.92 1.49 8.62
C LEU A 49 -4.22 2.28 8.42
N ARG A 50 -5.13 1.80 7.55
CA ARG A 50 -6.42 2.48 7.32
C ARG A 50 -7.34 2.47 8.54
N THR A 51 -7.37 1.37 9.29
CA THR A 51 -8.20 1.23 10.49
C THR A 51 -7.50 1.68 11.77
N GLN A 52 -6.26 2.18 11.66
CA GLN A 52 -5.41 2.54 12.80
C GLN A 52 -5.32 1.44 13.86
N ASP A 53 -5.24 0.18 13.41
CA ASP A 53 -5.10 -0.97 14.30
C ASP A 53 -3.66 -1.01 14.85
N ILE A 54 -3.48 -0.38 16.01
CA ILE A 54 -2.17 -0.20 16.66
C ILE A 54 -1.51 -1.56 16.95
N GLU A 55 -2.29 -2.58 17.31
CA GLU A 55 -1.73 -3.90 17.63
C GLU A 55 -1.12 -4.55 16.39
N ILE A 56 -1.83 -4.53 15.26
CA ILE A 56 -1.32 -5.06 13.99
C ILE A 56 -0.15 -4.20 13.49
N ILE A 57 -0.26 -2.86 13.53
CA ILE A 57 0.82 -1.94 13.15
C ILE A 57 2.09 -2.26 13.96
N PHE A 58 1.96 -2.42 15.27
CA PHE A 58 3.08 -2.76 16.14
C PHE A 58 3.67 -4.14 15.81
N LYS A 59 2.84 -5.14 15.50
CA LYS A 59 3.29 -6.47 15.03
C LYS A 59 4.02 -6.40 13.68
N PHE A 60 3.80 -5.36 12.88
CA PHE A 60 4.43 -5.09 11.58
C PHE A 60 5.59 -4.09 11.65
N ARG A 61 5.91 -3.52 12.83
CA ARG A 61 6.89 -2.43 12.99
C ARG A 61 8.26 -2.66 12.34
N PHE A 62 8.79 -3.88 12.38
CA PHE A 62 10.09 -4.19 11.75
C PHE A 62 10.01 -4.04 10.23
N PHE A 63 8.94 -4.55 9.64
CA PHE A 63 8.72 -4.48 8.20
C PHE A 63 8.42 -3.05 7.75
N ILE A 64 7.66 -2.29 8.54
CA ILE A 64 7.42 -0.87 8.28
C ILE A 64 8.75 -0.10 8.25
N ASN A 65 9.63 -0.35 9.22
CA ASN A 65 10.95 0.25 9.26
C ASN A 65 11.78 -0.10 8.01
N ASP A 66 11.83 -1.39 7.64
CA ASP A 66 12.57 -1.84 6.46
C ASP A 66 11.99 -1.29 5.15
N LEU A 67 10.66 -1.17 5.07
CA LEU A 67 9.97 -0.57 3.94
C LEU A 67 10.27 0.93 3.81
N CYS A 68 10.18 1.68 4.91
CA CYS A 68 10.50 3.11 4.91
C CYS A 68 11.96 3.35 4.49
N ASN A 69 12.91 2.59 5.02
CA ASN A 69 14.32 2.69 4.66
C ASN A 69 14.56 2.41 3.17
N GLN A 70 13.87 1.41 2.60
CA GLN A 70 13.96 1.14 1.16
C GLN A 70 13.34 2.25 0.30
N ILE A 71 12.18 2.78 0.68
CA ILE A 71 11.55 3.88 -0.04
C ILE A 71 12.46 5.11 -0.03
N GLU A 72 13.05 5.44 1.12
CA GLU A 72 14.00 6.54 1.26
C GLU A 72 15.23 6.34 0.36
N HIS A 73 15.81 5.13 0.34
CA HIS A 73 16.93 4.84 -0.55
C HIS A 73 16.56 4.97 -2.03
N LEU A 74 15.37 4.48 -2.43
CA LEU A 74 14.86 4.63 -3.80
C LEU A 74 14.64 6.10 -4.16
N TYR A 75 14.16 6.91 -3.20
CA TYR A 75 13.97 8.35 -3.37
C TYR A 75 15.31 9.07 -3.60
N TYR A 76 16.34 8.83 -2.78
CA TYR A 76 17.65 9.45 -3.01
C TYR A 76 18.25 9.06 -4.36
N ARG A 77 18.11 7.80 -4.77
CA ARG A 77 18.54 7.36 -6.12
C ARG A 77 17.75 8.02 -7.24
N TYR A 78 16.47 8.30 -7.02
CA TYR A 78 15.67 9.08 -7.95
C TYR A 78 16.21 10.50 -8.06
N LEU A 79 16.48 11.18 -6.93
CA LEU A 79 17.04 12.53 -6.92
C LEU A 79 18.39 12.58 -7.64
N GLU A 80 19.33 11.68 -7.33
CA GLU A 80 20.66 11.63 -7.97
C GLU A 80 20.57 11.60 -9.51
N ARG A 81 19.62 10.81 -10.03
CA ARG A 81 19.39 10.68 -11.48
C ARG A 81 18.74 11.89 -12.13
N HIS A 82 18.05 12.72 -11.35
CA HIS A 82 17.27 13.87 -11.85
C HIS A 82 17.82 15.21 -11.33
N SER A 83 18.99 15.21 -10.69
CA SER A 83 19.67 16.35 -10.05
C SER A 83 19.85 17.60 -10.92
N SER A 84 19.77 17.48 -12.25
CA SER A 84 19.96 18.55 -13.22
C SER A 84 18.66 19.28 -13.62
N ALA A 85 17.49 18.81 -13.19
CA ALA A 85 16.22 19.46 -13.47
C ALA A 85 15.88 20.49 -12.37
N THR A 86 15.69 21.75 -12.77
CA THR A 86 15.36 22.86 -11.86
C THR A 86 13.92 22.79 -11.30
N ASN A 87 13.12 21.79 -11.69
CA ASN A 87 11.76 21.57 -11.20
C ASN A 87 11.48 20.06 -11.06
N HIS A 88 11.14 19.60 -9.84
CA HIS A 88 10.95 18.18 -9.50
C HIS A 88 9.47 17.78 -9.41
N ASP A 89 8.59 18.50 -10.09
CA ASP A 89 7.16 18.22 -10.04
C ASP A 89 6.86 16.86 -10.70
N LEU A 90 6.63 15.84 -9.87
CA LEU A 90 6.25 14.51 -10.31
C LEU A 90 4.73 14.39 -10.30
N THR A 91 4.11 14.44 -11.49
CA THR A 91 2.68 14.17 -11.61
C THR A 91 2.43 12.67 -11.61
N VAL A 92 1.68 12.19 -10.62
CA VAL A 92 1.21 10.80 -10.51
C VAL A 92 -0.31 10.75 -10.37
N TYR A 93 -0.89 9.62 -10.71
CA TYR A 93 -2.32 9.36 -10.65
C TYR A 93 -2.60 8.18 -9.72
N ARG A 94 -3.64 8.32 -8.89
CA ARG A 94 -4.12 7.27 -8.01
C ARG A 94 -5.60 7.02 -8.27
N GLY A 95 -5.95 5.79 -8.58
CA GLY A 95 -7.33 5.32 -8.57
C GLY A 95 -7.73 4.87 -7.18
N GLN A 96 -8.88 5.33 -6.71
CA GLN A 96 -9.43 4.89 -5.43
C GLN A 96 -10.95 5.03 -5.43
N ARG A 97 -11.64 4.00 -4.97
CA ARG A 97 -13.07 4.09 -4.65
C ARG A 97 -13.27 4.88 -3.37
N LEU A 98 -14.17 5.85 -3.41
CA LEU A 98 -14.54 6.69 -2.29
C LEU A 98 -16.06 6.70 -2.15
N SER A 99 -16.55 6.74 -0.91
CA SER A 99 -17.95 6.97 -0.63
C SER A 99 -18.36 8.38 -1.07
N THR A 100 -19.66 8.57 -1.32
CA THR A 100 -20.20 9.91 -1.62
C THR A 100 -19.89 10.91 -0.53
N THR A 101 -19.86 10.47 0.74
CA THR A 101 -19.48 11.29 1.89
C THR A 101 -18.03 11.75 1.80
N GLU A 102 -17.09 10.84 1.52
CA GLU A 102 -15.66 11.19 1.33
C GLU A 102 -15.46 12.13 0.13
N VAL A 103 -16.17 11.90 -0.98
CA VAL A 103 -16.13 12.80 -2.15
C VAL A 103 -16.64 14.19 -1.80
N ASN A 104 -17.76 14.29 -1.07
CA ASN A 104 -18.31 15.57 -0.65
C ASN A 104 -17.39 16.27 0.36
N LEU A 105 -16.75 15.52 1.27
CA LEU A 105 -15.74 16.06 2.18
C LEU A 105 -14.59 16.71 1.37
N MET A 106 -14.06 16.03 0.36
CA MET A 106 -13.01 16.60 -0.47
C MET A 106 -13.47 17.85 -1.23
N LYS A 107 -14.70 17.83 -1.79
CA LYS A 107 -15.27 19.00 -2.51
C LYS A 107 -15.47 20.22 -1.62
N ASN A 108 -15.79 20.01 -0.34
CA ASN A 108 -16.00 21.09 0.62
C ASN A 108 -14.69 21.64 1.21
N ASN A 109 -13.56 20.97 0.98
CA ASN A 109 -12.25 21.31 1.53
C ASN A 109 -11.20 21.50 0.41
N VAL A 110 -11.60 22.17 -0.68
CA VAL A 110 -10.66 22.51 -1.76
C VAL A 110 -9.63 23.53 -1.25
N ASN A 111 -8.37 23.34 -1.63
CA ASN A 111 -7.19 24.10 -1.16
C ASN A 111 -6.77 23.79 0.29
N GLU A 112 -7.37 22.78 0.93
CA GLU A 112 -6.94 22.27 2.23
C GLU A 112 -5.99 21.07 2.10
N LEU A 113 -5.40 20.66 3.22
CA LEU A 113 -4.48 19.53 3.30
C LEU A 113 -5.22 18.19 3.41
N ILE A 114 -4.72 17.18 2.69
CA ILE A 114 -5.16 15.79 2.83
C ILE A 114 -4.05 15.01 3.55
N SER A 115 -4.41 14.40 4.68
CA SER A 115 -3.55 13.43 5.37
C SER A 115 -4.05 12.02 5.11
N MET A 116 -3.12 11.09 4.90
CA MET A 116 -3.44 9.69 4.63
C MET A 116 -2.76 8.80 5.66
N ASN A 117 -3.50 7.83 6.18
CA ASN A 117 -3.00 6.93 7.22
C ASN A 117 -2.22 5.72 6.65
N SER A 118 -2.19 5.55 5.32
CA SER A 118 -1.51 4.45 4.63
C SER A 118 -0.47 4.96 3.63
N PHE A 119 0.44 4.08 3.20
CA PHE A 119 1.34 4.38 2.09
C PHE A 119 0.55 4.68 0.80
N LEU A 120 1.02 5.66 0.04
CA LEU A 120 0.40 6.10 -1.21
C LEU A 120 0.96 5.30 -2.39
N SER A 121 0.15 4.40 -2.95
CA SER A 121 0.42 3.80 -4.26
C SER A 121 -0.21 4.66 -5.36
N ALA A 122 0.60 5.04 -6.34
CA ALA A 122 0.21 5.84 -7.49
C ALA A 122 1.04 5.42 -8.72
N THR A 123 0.56 5.76 -9.91
CA THR A 123 1.16 5.41 -11.20
C THR A 123 1.36 6.66 -12.06
N LEU A 124 2.35 6.63 -12.94
CA LEU A 124 2.54 7.69 -13.95
C LEU A 124 1.50 7.60 -15.08
N ASN A 125 0.85 6.44 -15.23
CA ASN A 125 -0.12 6.21 -16.29
C ASN A 125 -1.55 6.41 -15.76
N LYS A 126 -2.21 7.46 -16.24
CA LYS A 126 -3.59 7.79 -15.88
C LYS A 126 -4.58 6.67 -16.19
N GLU A 127 -4.41 5.95 -17.29
CA GLU A 127 -5.31 4.83 -17.66
C GLU A 127 -5.21 3.69 -16.66
N ILE A 128 -4.00 3.38 -16.17
CA ILE A 128 -3.80 2.40 -15.11
C ILE A 128 -4.50 2.86 -13.82
N ALA A 129 -4.40 4.15 -13.47
CA ALA A 129 -5.11 4.69 -12.32
C ALA A 129 -6.63 4.58 -12.47
N LEU A 130 -7.19 4.77 -13.67
CA LEU A 130 -8.63 4.63 -13.91
C LEU A 130 -9.10 3.18 -13.74
N LEU A 131 -8.30 2.19 -14.16
CA LEU A 131 -8.61 0.78 -13.89
C LEU A 131 -8.76 0.51 -12.39
N PHE A 132 -7.90 1.10 -11.55
CA PHE A 132 -8.02 1.02 -10.09
C PHE A 132 -9.17 1.83 -9.48
N ALA A 133 -9.82 2.72 -10.24
CA ALA A 133 -11.04 3.38 -9.79
C ALA A 133 -12.30 2.57 -10.17
N ASP A 134 -12.22 1.77 -11.25
CA ASP A 134 -13.36 1.15 -11.91
C ASP A 134 -13.58 -0.35 -11.60
N THR A 135 -12.69 -1.03 -10.86
CA THR A 135 -12.96 -2.45 -10.52
C THR A 135 -14.20 -2.57 -9.64
N SER A 136 -15.31 -2.96 -10.27
CA SER A 136 -16.58 -3.34 -9.68
C SER A 136 -16.48 -4.76 -9.12
N ASP A 137 -16.22 -4.90 -7.82
CA ASP A 137 -16.37 -6.21 -7.18
C ASP A 137 -17.87 -6.55 -7.09
N GLN A 138 -18.34 -7.41 -8.00
CA GLN A 138 -19.58 -8.18 -7.83
C GLN A 138 -19.39 -9.41 -6.90
N SER A 139 -18.28 -9.54 -6.19
CA SER A 139 -18.06 -10.65 -5.25
C SER A 139 -17.96 -10.15 -3.80
N ASN A 140 -19.05 -10.32 -3.07
CA ASN A 140 -19.19 -10.48 -1.61
C ASN A 140 -18.36 -9.58 -0.68
N GLU A 141 -19.10 -8.93 0.23
CA GLU A 141 -18.63 -8.23 1.43
C GLU A 141 -17.55 -9.04 2.19
N SER A 142 -16.26 -8.80 1.90
CA SER A 142 -15.11 -9.08 2.80
C SER A 142 -13.72 -8.73 2.23
N SER A 143 -13.59 -8.10 1.06
CA SER A 143 -12.27 -7.66 0.56
C SER A 143 -12.27 -6.23 0.03
N PRO A 144 -11.86 -5.21 0.82
CA PRO A 144 -11.48 -3.92 0.24
C PRO A 144 -10.00 -4.00 -0.14
N LEU A 145 -9.70 -4.54 -1.33
CA LEU A 145 -8.37 -4.53 -1.91
C LEU A 145 -8.39 -3.82 -3.26
N GLN A 146 -8.07 -2.53 -3.20
CA GLN A 146 -7.60 -1.67 -4.30
C GLN A 146 -6.48 -0.83 -3.66
N SER A 147 -5.30 -0.62 -4.24
CA SER A 147 -4.77 -0.77 -5.59
C SER A 147 -3.35 -1.34 -5.49
N VAL A 148 -2.92 -2.16 -6.46
CA VAL A 148 -1.52 -2.51 -6.65
C VAL A 148 -1.17 -2.27 -8.10
N LEU A 149 -0.19 -1.37 -8.33
CA LEU A 149 0.49 -1.05 -9.60
C LEU A 149 0.23 -2.00 -10.78
#